data_AF-A0A7W3Y659-F1
#
_entry.id   AF-A0A7W3Y659-F1
#
_cell.length_a   1.000
_cell.length_b   1.000
_cell.length_c   1.000
_cell.angle_alpha   90.00
_cell.angle_beta   90.00
_cell.angle_gamma   90.00
#
_symmetry.space_group_name_H-M   'P 1'
#
loop_
_entity.id
_entity.type
_entity.pdbx_description
1 polymer ?
#
loop_
_entity_poly.entity_id
_entity_poly.type
_entity_poly.pdbx_seq_one_letter_code
_entity_poly.pdbx_strand_id
1 'polypeptide(L)'
;MEALQQLGATSKAGAKAALDATKAFRSLVSADFSLARSALGRTLAFTGVAIAFGASAWLLLMAALIAVLSGPFGMTITGAVLVTAIMSCLVTWFAGWQAMRYFEHTRMQATRRQLARLGIGELADFMPEMDSARSARHSARDEPPAGPDGKPPRDERGVEVTPP
;
A
#
# COMPACT_ATOMS: atom_id res chain seq x y z
N MET A 1 -5.74 17.51 53.63
CA MET A 1 -5.73 16.04 53.41
C MET A 1 -6.81 15.62 52.40
N GLU A 2 -8.03 16.16 52.49
CA GLU A 2 -9.16 15.78 51.60
C GLU A 2 -8.95 16.12 50.11
N ALA A 3 -8.41 17.30 49.77
CA ALA A 3 -8.19 17.72 48.38
C ALA A 3 -7.25 16.77 47.59
N LEU A 4 -6.25 16.17 48.24
CA LEU A 4 -5.35 15.19 47.61
C LEU A 4 -6.04 13.84 47.39
N GLN A 5 -6.92 13.43 48.31
CA GLN A 5 -7.72 12.22 48.15
C GLN A 5 -8.76 12.39 47.04
N GLN A 6 -9.37 13.58 46.96
CA GLN A 6 -10.34 13.95 45.93
C GLN A 6 -9.68 14.01 44.55
N LEU A 7 -8.49 14.62 44.43
CA LEU A 7 -7.70 14.64 43.20
C LEU A 7 -7.28 13.22 42.76
N GLY A 8 -6.89 12.36 43.71
CA GLY A 8 -6.58 10.95 43.46
C GLY A 8 -7.81 10.13 43.03
N ALA A 9 -9.00 10.45 43.52
CA ALA A 9 -10.24 9.85 43.08
C ALA A 9 -10.63 10.31 41.67
N THR A 10 -10.45 11.60 41.35
CA THR A 10 -10.71 12.17 40.02
C THR A 10 -9.74 11.63 38.98
N SER A 11 -8.46 11.44 39.31
CA SER A 11 -7.48 10.86 38.38
C SER A 11 -7.76 9.39 38.09
N LYS A 12 -8.15 8.60 39.10
CA LYS A 12 -8.60 7.21 38.92
C LYS A 12 -9.88 7.13 38.10
N ALA A 13 -10.82 8.05 38.32
CA ALA A 13 -12.05 8.13 37.52
C ALA A 13 -11.76 8.51 36.06
N GLY A 14 -10.85 9.46 35.81
CA GLY A 14 -10.40 9.83 34.46
C GLY A 14 -9.64 8.71 33.75
N ALA A 15 -8.78 7.99 34.46
CA ALA A 15 -8.08 6.82 33.92
C ALA A 15 -9.07 5.70 33.55
N LYS A 16 -10.08 5.45 34.40
CA LYS A 16 -11.14 4.49 34.10
C LYS A 16 -11.97 4.92 32.88
N ALA A 17 -12.35 6.19 32.80
CA ALA A 17 -13.08 6.72 31.65
C ALA A 17 -12.27 6.65 30.34
N ALA A 18 -10.95 6.87 30.39
CA ALA A 18 -10.08 6.72 29.24
C ALA A 18 -9.98 5.26 28.77
N LEU A 19 -9.93 4.30 29.72
CA LEU A 19 -9.95 2.87 29.41
C LEU A 19 -11.29 2.46 28.78
N ASP A 20 -12.40 2.95 29.33
CA ASP A 20 -13.74 2.69 28.80
C ASP A 20 -13.92 3.29 27.39
N ALA A 21 -13.41 4.51 27.15
CA ALA A 21 -13.39 5.13 25.83
C ALA A 21 -12.54 4.33 24.82
N THR A 22 -11.35 3.88 25.24
CA THR A 22 -10.48 3.04 24.39
C THR A 22 -11.15 1.72 24.03
N LYS A 23 -11.85 1.10 24.98
CA LYS A 23 -12.62 -0.12 24.75
C LYS A 23 -13.76 0.10 23.76
N ALA A 24 -14.47 1.23 23.87
CA ALA A 24 -15.53 1.61 22.93
C ALA A 24 -14.98 1.87 21.52
N PHE A 25 -13.88 2.61 21.38
CA PHE A 25 -13.21 2.82 20.09
C PHE A 25 -12.78 1.51 19.44
N ARG A 26 -12.19 0.59 20.22
CA ARG A 26 -11.81 -0.73 19.70
C ARG A 26 -13.02 -1.53 19.22
N SER A 27 -14.14 -1.44 19.93
CA SER A 27 -15.40 -2.06 19.54
C SER A 27 -15.91 -1.48 18.20
N LEU A 28 -15.89 -0.16 18.05
CA LEU A 28 -16.30 0.51 16.82
C LEU A 28 -15.44 0.08 15.63
N VAL A 29 -14.12 0.14 15.77
CA VAL A 29 -13.16 -0.27 14.71
C VAL A 29 -13.36 -1.75 14.33
N SER A 30 -13.63 -2.62 15.30
CA SER A 30 -13.91 -4.03 15.01
C SER A 30 -15.24 -4.23 14.26
N ALA A 31 -16.24 -3.40 14.55
CA ALA A 31 -17.51 -3.40 13.85
C ALA A 31 -17.36 -2.88 12.41
N ASP A 32 -16.60 -1.80 12.20
CA ASP A 32 -16.28 -1.27 10.87
C ASP A 32 -15.53 -2.31 10.02
N PHE A 33 -14.57 -3.01 10.61
CA PHE A 33 -13.84 -4.08 9.93
C PHE A 33 -14.74 -5.28 9.57
N SER A 34 -15.69 -5.62 10.45
CA SER A 34 -16.66 -6.70 10.20
C SER A 34 -17.63 -6.35 9.05
N LEU A 35 -18.17 -5.13 9.07
CA LEU A 35 -19.02 -4.61 7.99
C LEU A 35 -18.24 -4.55 6.68
N ALA A 36 -17.02 -4.01 6.70
CA ALA A 36 -16.14 -3.96 5.54
C ALA A 36 -15.83 -5.36 5.01
N ARG A 37 -15.50 -6.35 5.85
CA ARG A 37 -15.18 -7.71 5.40
C ARG A 37 -16.34 -8.40 4.70
N SER A 38 -17.57 -8.19 5.17
CA SER A 38 -18.76 -8.78 4.55
C SER A 38 -19.06 -8.18 3.16
N ALA A 39 -18.86 -6.87 3.02
CA ALA A 39 -19.04 -6.17 1.75
C ALA A 39 -17.88 -6.45 0.79
N LEU A 40 -16.63 -6.36 1.27
CA LEU A 40 -15.41 -6.60 0.51
C LEU A 40 -15.34 -8.02 -0.05
N GLY A 41 -15.71 -9.04 0.74
CA GLY A 41 -15.71 -10.41 0.26
C GLY A 41 -16.64 -10.60 -0.95
N ARG A 42 -17.84 -9.99 -0.88
CA ARG A 42 -18.82 -10.09 -1.97
C ARG A 42 -18.44 -9.22 -3.17
N THR A 43 -17.91 -8.02 -2.96
CA THR A 43 -17.43 -7.19 -4.07
C THR A 43 -16.21 -7.82 -4.74
N LEU A 44 -15.26 -8.42 -4.01
CA LEU A 44 -14.14 -9.17 -4.59
C LEU A 44 -14.62 -10.36 -5.42
N ALA A 45 -15.60 -11.11 -4.91
CA ALA A 45 -16.18 -12.22 -5.66
C ALA A 45 -16.81 -11.74 -6.98
N PHE A 46 -17.63 -10.68 -6.94
CA PHE A 46 -18.22 -10.10 -8.14
C PHE A 46 -17.18 -9.46 -9.07
N THR A 47 -16.14 -8.84 -8.54
CA THR A 47 -15.00 -8.32 -9.32
C THR A 47 -14.29 -9.45 -10.05
N GLY A 48 -14.05 -10.59 -9.40
CA GLY A 48 -13.46 -11.77 -10.04
C GLY A 48 -14.34 -12.30 -11.18
N VAL A 49 -15.65 -12.40 -10.97
CA VAL A 49 -16.62 -12.76 -12.03
C VAL A 49 -16.58 -11.74 -13.17
N ALA A 50 -16.57 -10.44 -12.87
CA ALA A 50 -16.51 -9.39 -13.88
C ALA A 50 -15.20 -9.44 -14.69
N ILE A 51 -14.07 -9.74 -14.06
CA ILE A 51 -12.78 -9.92 -14.76
C ILE A 51 -12.84 -11.15 -15.67
N ALA A 52 -13.35 -12.29 -15.19
CA ALA A 52 -13.45 -13.51 -15.99
C ALA A 52 -14.35 -13.31 -17.22
N PHE A 53 -15.57 -12.80 -17.01
CA PHE A 53 -16.49 -12.52 -18.11
C PHE A 53 -16.00 -11.40 -19.01
N GLY A 54 -15.32 -10.37 -18.47
CA GLY A 54 -14.72 -9.30 -19.27
C GLY A 54 -13.60 -9.82 -20.18
N ALA A 55 -12.73 -10.69 -19.67
CA ALA A 55 -11.69 -11.34 -20.46
C ALA A 55 -12.30 -12.25 -21.54
N SER A 56 -13.30 -13.06 -21.20
CA SER A 56 -14.01 -13.89 -22.18
C SER A 56 -14.70 -13.07 -23.26
N ALA A 57 -15.39 -11.99 -22.89
CA ALA A 57 -16.03 -11.08 -23.82
C ALA A 57 -15.02 -10.42 -24.76
N TRP A 58 -13.84 -10.05 -24.26
CA TRP A 58 -12.76 -9.50 -25.08
C TRP A 58 -12.27 -10.49 -26.14
N LEU A 59 -12.07 -11.77 -25.78
CA LEU A 59 -11.67 -12.80 -26.74
C LEU A 59 -12.74 -13.02 -27.82
N LEU A 60 -14.01 -13.06 -27.43
CA LEU A 60 -15.13 -13.16 -28.38
C LEU A 60 -15.22 -11.94 -29.29
N LEU A 61 -14.97 -10.73 -28.76
CA LEU A 61 -14.90 -9.51 -29.55
C LEU A 61 -13.78 -9.55 -30.57
N MET A 62 -12.58 -10.02 -30.19
CA MET A 62 -11.46 -10.16 -31.14
C MET A 62 -11.75 -11.22 -32.21
N ALA A 63 -12.35 -12.34 -31.83
CA ALA A 63 -12.78 -13.36 -32.80
C ALA A 63 -13.83 -12.80 -33.79
N ALA A 64 -14.81 -12.04 -33.29
CA ALA A 64 -15.81 -11.37 -34.11
C ALA A 64 -15.16 -10.33 -35.05
N LEU A 65 -14.19 -9.55 -34.54
CA LEU A 65 -13.45 -8.58 -35.34
C LEU A 65 -12.66 -9.26 -36.47
N ILE A 66 -11.99 -10.38 -36.18
CA ILE A 66 -11.31 -11.19 -37.21
C ILE A 66 -12.33 -11.68 -38.25
N ALA A 67 -13.46 -12.24 -37.81
CA ALA A 67 -14.50 -12.73 -38.73
C ALA A 67 -15.05 -11.62 -39.63
N VAL A 68 -15.23 -10.40 -39.11
CA VAL A 68 -15.66 -9.24 -39.89
C VAL A 68 -14.57 -8.81 -40.88
N LEU A 69 -13.31 -8.71 -40.47
CA LEU A 69 -12.23 -8.35 -41.38
C LEU A 69 -12.04 -9.40 -42.48
N SER A 70 -12.14 -10.68 -42.15
CA SER A 70 -11.93 -11.77 -43.10
C SER A 70 -13.13 -12.06 -44.00
N GLY A 71 -14.35 -11.80 -43.53
CA GLY A 71 -15.57 -12.03 -44.30
C GLY A 71 -15.89 -10.86 -45.25
N PRO A 72 -16.69 -9.87 -44.81
CA PRO A 72 -17.17 -8.78 -45.66
C PRO A 72 -16.07 -7.87 -46.22
N PHE A 73 -14.94 -7.69 -45.52
CA PHE A 73 -13.83 -6.88 -46.02
C PHE A 73 -12.85 -7.65 -46.92
N GLY A 74 -13.02 -8.97 -47.06
CA GLY A 74 -12.18 -9.82 -47.92
C GLY A 74 -10.70 -9.85 -47.51
N MET A 75 -10.36 -9.43 -46.29
CA MET A 75 -8.98 -9.43 -45.81
C MET A 75 -8.50 -10.86 -45.57
N THR A 76 -7.23 -11.15 -45.87
CA THR A 76 -6.67 -12.46 -45.54
C THR A 76 -6.75 -12.70 -44.02
N ILE A 77 -6.92 -13.96 -43.61
CA ILE A 77 -6.99 -14.30 -42.18
C ILE A 77 -5.74 -13.85 -41.43
N THR A 78 -4.57 -13.94 -42.07
CA THR A 78 -3.30 -13.45 -41.53
C THR A 78 -3.33 -11.94 -41.32
N GLY A 79 -3.86 -11.17 -42.28
CA GLY A 79 -4.01 -9.71 -42.15
C GLY A 79 -4.95 -9.34 -41.01
N ALA A 80 -6.10 -10.01 -40.91
CA ALA A 80 -7.07 -9.78 -39.84
C ALA A 80 -6.49 -10.09 -38.45
N VAL A 81 -5.79 -11.22 -38.31
CA VAL A 81 -5.09 -11.59 -37.07
C VAL A 81 -4.01 -10.56 -36.73
N LEU A 82 -3.22 -10.10 -37.70
CA LEU A 82 -2.18 -9.10 -37.48
C LEU A 82 -2.75 -7.77 -36.97
N VAL A 83 -3.85 -7.30 -37.57
CA VAL A 83 -4.55 -6.08 -37.13
C VAL A 83 -5.05 -6.22 -35.69
N THR A 84 -5.72 -7.33 -35.37
CA THR A 84 -6.22 -7.56 -34.00
C THR A 84 -5.08 -7.72 -32.97
N ALA A 85 -3.95 -8.30 -33.37
CA ALA A 85 -2.76 -8.40 -32.52
C ALA A 85 -2.16 -7.03 -32.23
N ILE A 86 -1.99 -6.17 -33.26
CA ILE A 86 -1.50 -4.80 -33.08
C ILE A 86 -2.43 -4.03 -32.14
N MET A 87 -3.74 -4.12 -32.34
CA MET A 87 -4.73 -3.45 -31.48
C MET A 87 -4.64 -3.93 -30.03
N SER A 88 -4.47 -5.23 -29.81
CA SER A 88 -4.31 -5.80 -28.46
C SER A 88 -3.01 -5.35 -27.79
N CYS A 89 -1.91 -5.27 -28.55
CA CYS A 89 -0.64 -4.71 -28.07
C CYS A 89 -0.78 -3.24 -27.66
N LEU A 90 -1.51 -2.43 -28.42
CA LEU A 90 -1.76 -1.02 -28.08
C LEU A 90 -2.56 -0.88 -26.79
N VAL A 91 -3.63 -1.67 -26.62
CA VAL A 91 -4.42 -1.67 -25.38
C VAL A 91 -3.57 -2.11 -24.19
N THR A 92 -2.74 -3.14 -24.37
CA THR A 92 -1.84 -3.67 -23.32
C THR A 92 -0.80 -2.63 -22.93
N TRP A 93 -0.17 -1.99 -23.93
CA TRP A 93 0.78 -0.90 -23.72
C TRP A 93 0.13 0.27 -22.97
N PHE A 94 -1.05 0.70 -23.39
CA PHE A 94 -1.78 1.79 -22.75
C PHE A 94 -2.16 1.45 -21.30
N ALA A 95 -2.65 0.23 -21.05
CA ALA A 95 -2.98 -0.24 -19.71
C ALA A 95 -1.73 -0.29 -18.81
N GLY A 96 -0.61 -0.80 -19.32
CA GLY A 96 0.67 -0.83 -18.60
C GLY A 96 1.19 0.58 -18.30
N TRP A 97 1.15 1.48 -19.29
CA TRP A 97 1.52 2.88 -19.11
C TRP A 97 0.65 3.58 -18.07
N GLN A 98 -0.67 3.38 -18.13
CA GLN A 98 -1.61 3.95 -17.17
C GLN A 98 -1.37 3.41 -15.76
N ALA A 99 -1.10 2.11 -15.62
CA ALA A 99 -0.74 1.49 -14.34
C ALA A 99 0.53 2.12 -13.75
N MET A 100 1.59 2.27 -14.56
CA MET A 100 2.82 2.92 -14.14
C MET A 100 2.59 4.37 -13.69
N ARG A 101 1.75 5.13 -14.42
CA ARG A 101 1.37 6.50 -14.05
C ARG A 101 0.58 6.56 -12.74
N TYR A 102 -0.34 5.62 -12.51
CA TYR A 102 -1.03 5.49 -11.23
C TYR A 102 -0.05 5.23 -10.08
N PHE A 103 0.95 4.36 -10.28
CA PHE A 103 2.00 4.11 -9.29
C PHE A 103 2.90 5.32 -9.07
N GLU A 104 3.14 6.13 -10.09
CA GLU A 104 3.93 7.36 -9.97
C GLU A 104 3.25 8.40 -9.06
N HIS A 105 1.92 8.52 -9.13
CA HIS A 105 1.15 9.41 -8.25
C HIS A 105 0.88 8.78 -6.87
N THR A 106 0.96 7.46 -6.79
CA THR A 106 0.89 6.69 -5.55
C THR A 106 2.29 6.27 -5.13
N ARG A 107 3.30 7.16 -5.24
CA ARG A 107 4.61 6.93 -4.60
C ARG A 107 4.33 6.76 -3.10
N MET A 108 4.28 5.50 -2.68
CA MET A 108 4.06 5.01 -1.33
C MET A 108 5.23 5.40 -0.42
N GLN A 109 5.68 6.65 -0.42
CA GLN A 109 6.70 7.12 0.52
C GLN A 109 6.16 7.06 1.95
N ALA A 110 4.87 7.36 2.13
CA ALA A 110 4.17 7.21 3.40
C ALA A 110 3.97 5.73 3.79
N THR A 111 3.50 4.88 2.87
CA THR A 111 3.29 3.45 3.14
C THR A 111 4.61 2.71 3.32
N ARG A 112 5.67 3.06 2.58
CA ARG A 112 7.03 2.52 2.75
C ARG A 112 7.64 2.95 4.09
N ARG A 113 7.42 4.21 4.52
CA ARG A 113 7.78 4.65 5.89
C ARG A 113 6.95 3.95 6.97
N GLN A 114 5.68 3.68 6.74
CA GLN A 114 4.81 2.99 7.70
C GLN A 114 5.09 1.48 7.78
N LEU A 115 5.39 0.81 6.67
CA LEU A 115 5.87 -0.57 6.65
C LEU A 115 7.24 -0.70 7.31
N ALA A 116 8.16 0.24 7.07
CA ALA A 116 9.44 0.30 7.75
C ALA A 116 9.29 0.47 9.27
N ARG A 117 8.36 1.33 9.72
CA ARG A 117 8.02 1.48 11.15
C ARG A 117 7.36 0.23 11.77
N LEU A 118 6.83 -0.67 10.95
CA LEU A 118 6.23 -1.95 11.36
C LEU A 118 7.21 -3.13 11.21
N GLY A 119 8.48 -2.88 10.86
CA GLY A 119 9.51 -3.90 10.75
C GLY A 119 9.44 -4.76 9.48
N ILE A 120 8.69 -4.34 8.46
CA ILE A 120 8.55 -5.08 7.19
C ILE A 120 9.27 -4.31 6.08
N GLY A 121 10.47 -4.77 5.70
CA GLY A 121 11.28 -4.24 4.61
C GLY A 121 12.68 -3.77 5.04
N GLU A 122 13.60 -3.60 4.08
CA GLU A 122 15.05 -3.31 4.27
C GLU A 122 15.38 -2.04 5.10
N LEU A 123 14.39 -1.24 5.50
CA LEU A 123 14.57 -0.09 6.41
C LEU A 123 14.36 -0.44 7.89
N ALA A 124 13.93 -1.68 8.20
CA ALA A 124 13.76 -2.16 9.57
C ALA A 124 15.08 -2.18 10.35
N ASP A 125 16.20 -2.51 9.68
CA ASP A 125 17.53 -2.60 10.28
C ASP A 125 18.12 -1.25 10.69
N PHE A 126 17.56 -0.14 10.19
CA PHE A 126 18.03 1.22 10.49
C PHE A 126 17.10 2.01 11.42
N MET A 127 16.01 1.41 11.90
CA MET A 127 15.12 2.03 12.87
C MET A 127 15.38 1.45 14.27
N PRO A 128 15.48 2.30 15.32
CA PRO A 128 15.66 1.80 16.68
C PRO A 128 14.43 0.99 17.11
N GLU A 129 14.69 -0.14 17.77
CA GLU A 129 13.71 -1.10 18.27
C GLU A 129 12.65 -0.41 19.16
N MET A 130 11.36 -0.72 18.93
CA MET A 130 10.21 -0.06 19.57
C MET A 130 10.16 -0.17 21.10
N ASP A 131 11.00 -0.99 21.73
CA ASP A 131 10.95 -1.22 23.19
C ASP A 131 11.99 -0.42 23.99
N SER A 132 12.77 0.45 23.36
CA SER A 132 13.61 1.38 24.13
C SER A 132 12.81 2.63 24.50
N ALA A 133 12.48 2.77 25.78
CA ALA A 133 11.90 3.96 26.39
C ALA A 133 12.88 5.16 26.37
N ARG A 134 13.45 5.51 25.22
CA ARG A 134 14.33 6.66 25.04
C ARG A 134 13.59 7.74 24.27
N SER A 135 13.18 8.77 25.01
CA SER A 135 12.48 9.96 24.51
C SER A 135 13.21 10.55 23.30
N ALA A 136 12.45 10.85 22.23
CA ALA A 136 12.93 11.46 20.97
C ALA A 136 13.75 12.75 21.15
N ARG A 137 13.72 13.37 22.34
CA ARG A 137 14.56 14.52 22.69
C ARG A 137 16.03 14.18 22.95
N HIS A 138 16.36 12.93 23.29
CA HIS A 138 17.75 12.55 23.56
C HIS A 138 18.53 12.29 22.27
N SER A 139 17.90 11.70 21.25
CA SER A 139 18.53 11.39 19.97
C SER A 139 18.79 12.61 19.08
N ALA A 140 18.16 13.76 19.37
CA ALA A 140 18.46 15.02 18.69
C ALA A 140 19.67 15.77 19.27
N ARG A 141 20.23 15.30 20.40
CA ARG A 141 21.41 15.89 21.05
C ARG A 141 22.69 15.10 20.82
N ASP A 142 22.59 13.87 20.33
CA ASP A 142 23.76 13.07 20.00
C ASP A 142 24.12 13.31 18.53
N GLU A 143 25.19 14.08 18.34
CA GLU A 143 25.83 14.28 17.05
C GLU A 143 26.23 12.90 16.46
N PRO A 144 26.10 12.67 15.14
CA PRO A 144 26.40 11.36 14.58
C PRO A 144 27.84 10.96 14.91
N PRO A 145 28.11 9.69 15.29
CA PRO A 145 29.48 9.24 15.43
C PRO A 145 30.15 9.38 14.06
N ALA A 146 31.08 10.33 13.97
CA ALA A 146 32.01 10.39 12.85
C ALA A 146 32.73 9.04 12.79
N GLY A 147 32.69 8.39 11.62
CA GLY A 147 33.64 7.32 11.34
C GLY A 147 35.07 7.84 11.54
N PRO A 148 36.07 6.97 11.72
CA PRO A 148 37.44 7.36 12.08
C PRO A 148 38.10 8.42 11.17
N ASP A 149 37.52 8.69 9.99
CA ASP A 149 38.00 9.65 8.99
C ASP A 149 36.97 10.76 8.60
N GLY A 150 35.91 10.98 9.37
CA GLY A 150 34.97 12.10 9.14
C GLY A 150 34.11 12.03 7.87
N LYS A 151 33.88 10.83 7.32
CA LYS A 151 33.03 10.60 6.13
C LYS A 151 31.73 9.87 6.48
N PRO A 152 30.64 10.09 5.70
CA PRO A 152 29.34 9.45 5.97
C PRO A 152 29.44 7.91 5.86
N PRO A 153 28.64 7.17 6.67
CA PRO A 153 28.66 5.71 6.69
C PRO A 153 28.25 5.16 5.32
N ARG A 154 29.05 4.21 4.82
CA ARG A 154 28.82 3.49 3.56
C ARG A 154 28.32 2.09 3.87
N ASP A 155 27.34 1.62 3.09
CA ASP A 155 26.89 0.21 3.11
C ASP A 155 28.01 -0.73 2.59
N GLU A 156 27.93 -2.04 2.86
CA GLU A 156 28.88 -3.08 2.42
C GLU A 156 29.04 -3.13 0.89
N ARG A 157 28.09 -2.53 0.16
CA ARG A 157 28.09 -2.36 -1.31
C ARG A 157 28.74 -1.06 -1.79
N GLY A 158 29.31 -0.26 -0.89
CA GLY A 158 30.01 0.99 -1.21
C GLY A 158 29.10 2.16 -1.59
N VAL A 159 27.79 2.03 -1.39
CA VAL A 159 26.80 3.06 -1.71
C VAL A 159 26.70 4.06 -0.56
N GLU A 160 26.71 5.34 -0.91
CA GLU A 160 26.58 6.45 0.03
C GLU A 160 25.15 6.53 0.55
N VAL A 161 24.97 6.26 1.85
CA VAL A 161 23.67 6.36 2.50
C VAL A 161 23.41 7.83 2.76
N THR A 162 22.51 8.43 1.98
CA THR A 162 22.01 9.78 2.26
C THR A 162 21.06 9.71 3.47
N PRO A 163 21.39 10.34 4.61
CA PRO A 163 20.46 10.45 5.73
C PRO A 163 19.29 11.41 5.35
N PRO A 164 18.14 11.31 6.03
CA PRO A 164 16.89 11.98 5.63
C PRO A 164 16.96 13.50 5.60
#